data_AF-A0A2G5T2R9-F1
#
_entry.id   AF-A0A2G5T2R9-F1
#
_cell.length_a   1.000
_cell.length_b   1.000
_cell.length_c   1.000
_cell.angle_alpha   90.00
_cell.angle_beta   90.00
_cell.angle_gamma   90.00
#
_symmetry.space_group_name_H-M   'P 1'
#
loop_
_entity.id
_entity.type
_entity.pdbx_description
1 polymer ?
#
loop_
_entity_poly.entity_id
_entity_poly.type
_entity_poly.pdbx_seq_one_letter_code
_entity_poly.pdbx_strand_id
1 'polypeptide(L)'
;MANTVRISSIQTENFPRGNRPLNVRFGTNFAVVRGENASGKTTLIKAVAFVALDKDLPKKDFENSTAAVSFRKNGVETTFKRTTRRGVSRFSINDGRVQKRTYQTRLSDFIKAQHLKFCLDYSQSKRLDMSNPSDLLKVVKECIGENENQRDLGRFVSRLSTAANRHYNNATGALGRAVRQMNIRYNRGQLAMTGPNGVPSISLSRTEKELMSLFVRMALSEEMESSLLMLDNFGAVLDDTVEKQVRRACHLKTSGGQFQIILIGSMVTAPEIVNL
;
A
#
# COMPACT_ATOMS: atom_id res chain seq x y z
N MET A 1 -11.90 -8.57 20.40
CA MET A 1 -12.50 -8.30 19.08
C MET A 1 -11.39 -7.82 18.15
N ALA A 2 -11.31 -8.34 16.92
CA ALA A 2 -10.30 -7.93 15.96
C ALA A 2 -10.50 -6.46 15.57
N ASN A 3 -9.43 -5.65 15.65
CA ASN A 3 -9.49 -4.22 15.34
C ASN A 3 -9.52 -4.03 13.82
N THR A 4 -10.69 -4.11 13.21
CA THR A 4 -10.83 -4.02 11.74
C THR A 4 -10.84 -2.56 11.33
N VAL A 5 -9.79 -2.10 10.66
CA VAL A 5 -9.70 -0.75 10.08
C VAL A 5 -9.64 -0.88 8.55
N ARG A 6 -10.49 -0.14 7.85
CA ARG A 6 -10.47 -0.05 6.38
C ARG A 6 -10.89 1.33 5.89
N ILE A 7 -10.40 1.74 4.73
CA ILE A 7 -10.93 2.88 3.99
C ILE A 7 -12.31 2.48 3.45
N SER A 8 -13.32 3.29 3.74
CA SER A 8 -14.68 3.14 3.23
C SER A 8 -14.99 4.10 2.09
N SER A 9 -14.37 5.28 2.06
CA SER A 9 -14.50 6.21 0.93
C SER A 9 -13.34 7.18 0.80
N ILE A 10 -13.12 7.66 -0.42
CA ILE A 10 -12.19 8.74 -0.76
C ILE A 10 -12.98 9.77 -1.59
N GLN A 11 -12.95 11.01 -1.13
CA GLN A 11 -13.57 12.14 -1.79
C GLN A 11 -12.54 13.23 -2.05
N THR A 12 -12.60 13.83 -3.24
CA THR A 12 -11.69 14.90 -3.63
C THR A 12 -12.44 16.03 -4.30
N GLU A 13 -11.99 17.26 -4.06
CA GLU A 13 -12.45 18.45 -4.78
C GLU A 13 -11.21 19.23 -5.21
N ASN A 14 -11.08 19.49 -6.52
CA ASN A 14 -9.96 20.25 -7.08
C ASN A 14 -8.59 19.68 -6.64
N PHE A 15 -8.44 18.35 -6.63
CA PHE A 15 -7.27 17.66 -6.06
C PHE A 15 -6.71 16.56 -7.01
N PRO A 16 -5.39 16.61 -7.32
CA PRO A 16 -4.56 17.81 -7.34
C PRO A 16 -5.25 18.97 -8.10
N ARG A 17 -4.76 20.19 -7.92
CA ARG A 17 -5.38 21.39 -8.49
C ARG A 17 -5.78 21.19 -9.97
N GLY A 18 -7.02 21.52 -10.31
CA GLY A 18 -7.60 21.43 -11.66
C GLY A 18 -8.32 20.11 -11.96
N ASN A 19 -8.17 19.08 -11.11
CA ASN A 19 -8.83 17.79 -11.36
C ASN A 19 -10.32 17.81 -11.01
N ARG A 20 -11.09 17.04 -11.78
CA ARG A 20 -12.51 16.79 -11.52
C ARG A 20 -12.69 16.15 -10.13
N PRO A 21 -13.79 16.48 -9.41
CA PRO A 21 -14.10 15.81 -8.16
C PRO A 21 -14.19 14.30 -8.33
N LEU A 22 -13.68 13.55 -7.35
CA LEU A 22 -13.85 12.10 -7.27
C LEU A 22 -14.60 11.76 -5.98
N ASN A 23 -15.46 10.76 -6.04
CA ASN A 23 -16.15 10.18 -4.89
C ASN A 23 -16.21 8.67 -5.06
N VAL A 24 -15.27 7.97 -4.44
CA VAL A 24 -15.12 6.52 -4.56
C VAL A 24 -15.44 5.89 -3.22
N ARG A 25 -16.29 4.85 -3.23
CA ARG A 25 -16.66 4.06 -2.05
C ARG A 25 -16.08 2.65 -2.17
N PHE A 26 -15.69 2.06 -1.05
CA PHE A 26 -15.14 0.72 -0.97
C PHE A 26 -16.03 -0.15 -0.07
N GLY A 27 -16.73 -1.10 -0.68
CA GLY A 27 -17.59 -2.05 0.04
C GLY A 27 -16.82 -3.18 0.74
N THR A 28 -15.65 -3.54 0.20
CA THR A 28 -14.91 -4.75 0.53
C THR A 28 -13.48 -4.46 1.02
N ASN A 29 -12.83 -5.48 1.57
CA ASN A 29 -11.43 -5.43 1.96
C ASN A 29 -10.46 -5.70 0.80
N PHE A 30 -10.93 -6.26 -0.31
CA PHE A 30 -10.16 -6.35 -1.54
C PHE A 30 -10.90 -5.61 -2.64
N ALA A 31 -10.26 -4.60 -3.22
CA ALA A 31 -10.80 -3.82 -4.31
C ALA A 31 -9.77 -3.66 -5.42
N VAL A 32 -10.25 -3.63 -6.66
CA VAL A 32 -9.44 -3.30 -7.83
C VAL A 32 -10.06 -2.08 -8.50
N VAL A 33 -9.32 -0.99 -8.60
CA VAL A 33 -9.75 0.24 -9.29
C VAL A 33 -9.19 0.23 -10.71
N ARG A 34 -10.07 0.12 -11.69
CA ARG A 34 -9.75 0.13 -13.12
C ARG A 34 -10.25 1.41 -13.79
N GLY A 35 -9.62 1.78 -14.89
CA GLY A 35 -10.03 2.91 -15.71
C GLY A 35 -9.00 3.26 -16.77
N GLU A 36 -9.37 4.10 -17.71
CA GLU A 36 -8.49 4.59 -18.77
C GLU A 36 -7.31 5.42 -18.24
N ASN A 37 -6.29 5.62 -19.07
CA ASN A 37 -5.20 6.54 -18.73
C ASN A 37 -5.78 7.95 -18.45
N ALA A 38 -5.14 8.68 -17.53
CA ALA A 38 -5.62 9.99 -17.05
C ALA A 38 -7.01 10.00 -16.34
N SER A 39 -7.61 8.84 -16.03
CA SER A 39 -8.91 8.77 -15.32
C SER A 39 -8.87 9.17 -13.83
N GLY A 40 -7.76 9.73 -13.33
CA GLY A 40 -7.62 10.12 -11.93
C GLY A 40 -7.38 8.97 -10.93
N LYS A 41 -7.05 7.76 -11.40
CA LYS A 41 -6.73 6.59 -10.54
C LYS A 41 -5.65 6.86 -9.48
N THR A 42 -4.49 7.34 -9.91
CA THR A 42 -3.36 7.73 -9.03
C THR A 42 -3.76 8.81 -8.02
N THR A 43 -4.77 9.64 -8.33
CA THR A 43 -5.31 10.67 -7.42
C THR A 43 -5.84 10.04 -6.12
N LEU A 44 -6.38 8.83 -6.17
CA LEU A 44 -6.90 8.16 -4.97
C LEU A 44 -5.79 7.89 -3.95
N ILE A 45 -4.66 7.33 -4.38
CA ILE A 45 -3.53 7.09 -3.46
C ILE A 45 -2.94 8.41 -2.98
N LYS A 46 -2.81 9.40 -3.88
CA LYS A 46 -2.37 10.75 -3.52
C LYS A 46 -3.28 11.40 -2.48
N ALA A 47 -4.60 11.18 -2.54
CA ALA A 47 -5.55 11.73 -1.59
C ALA A 47 -5.37 11.12 -0.19
N VAL A 48 -5.16 9.80 -0.10
CA VAL A 48 -4.83 9.12 1.16
C VAL A 48 -3.51 9.63 1.72
N ALA A 49 -2.48 9.71 0.87
CA ALA A 49 -1.20 10.28 1.25
C ALA A 49 -1.34 11.75 1.71
N PHE A 50 -2.21 12.54 1.08
CA PHE A 50 -2.42 13.95 1.45
C PHE A 50 -3.16 14.15 2.75
N VAL A 51 -4.12 13.29 3.05
CA VAL A 51 -4.79 13.25 4.35
C VAL A 51 -3.83 12.78 5.44
N ALA A 52 -2.96 11.81 5.14
CA ALA A 52 -2.12 11.16 6.16
C ALA A 52 -0.71 11.75 6.34
N LEU A 53 -0.14 12.42 5.34
CA LEU A 53 1.20 13.01 5.37
C LEU A 53 1.14 14.52 5.48
N ASP A 54 1.90 15.06 6.43
CA ASP A 54 1.95 16.49 6.68
C ASP A 54 2.99 17.23 5.82
N LYS A 55 4.18 16.63 5.63
CA LYS A 55 5.37 17.30 5.08
C LYS A 55 5.87 16.77 3.73
N ASP A 56 5.46 15.57 3.33
CA ASP A 56 6.10 14.83 2.22
C ASP A 56 5.42 15.02 0.85
N LEU A 57 4.57 16.03 0.72
CA LEU A 57 3.87 16.32 -0.53
C LEU A 57 4.24 17.70 -1.08
N PRO A 58 4.63 17.80 -2.37
CA PRO A 58 5.03 19.08 -2.97
C PRO A 58 3.88 20.09 -2.88
N LYS A 59 4.06 21.15 -2.08
CA LYS A 59 3.01 22.11 -1.71
C LYS A 59 2.28 22.75 -2.91
N LYS A 60 2.99 22.95 -4.03
CA LYS A 60 2.47 23.65 -5.22
C LYS A 60 1.32 22.90 -5.90
N ASP A 61 1.37 21.57 -5.93
CA ASP A 61 0.38 20.75 -6.66
C ASP A 61 -0.96 20.63 -5.91
N PHE A 62 -0.96 20.98 -4.62
CA PHE A 62 -2.11 20.83 -3.72
C PHE A 62 -2.66 22.17 -3.24
N GLU A 63 -2.33 23.30 -3.87
CA GLU A 63 -2.97 24.56 -3.53
C GLU A 63 -4.45 24.57 -3.94
N ASN A 64 -5.31 25.05 -3.04
CA ASN A 64 -6.76 25.13 -3.24
C ASN A 64 -7.41 23.75 -3.45
N SER A 65 -6.85 22.71 -2.84
CA SER A 65 -7.34 21.35 -2.96
C SER A 65 -7.99 20.87 -1.66
N THR A 66 -8.97 19.98 -1.80
CA THR A 66 -9.61 19.29 -0.68
C THR A 66 -9.57 17.79 -0.94
N ALA A 67 -9.21 17.03 0.09
CA ALA A 67 -9.44 15.58 0.11
C ALA A 67 -10.02 15.16 1.46
N ALA A 68 -10.92 14.19 1.41
CA ALA A 68 -11.48 13.52 2.57
C ALA A 68 -11.34 12.01 2.41
N VAL A 69 -10.90 11.33 3.46
CA VAL A 69 -10.81 9.87 3.52
C VAL A 69 -11.59 9.40 4.73
N SER A 70 -12.57 8.54 4.48
CA SER A 70 -13.36 7.92 5.52
C SER A 70 -12.81 6.54 5.83
N PHE A 71 -12.63 6.28 7.12
CA PHE A 71 -12.21 4.98 7.63
C PHE A 71 -13.33 4.37 8.44
N ARG A 72 -13.59 3.09 8.26
CA ARG A 72 -14.43 2.30 9.13
C ARG A 72 -13.56 1.51 10.10
N LYS A 73 -13.73 1.75 11.40
CA LYS A 73 -13.07 1.03 12.50
C LYS A 73 -14.12 0.43 13.43
N ASN A 74 -14.13 -0.89 13.57
CA ASN A 74 -15.08 -1.63 14.40
C ASN A 74 -16.55 -1.22 14.13
N GLY A 75 -16.92 -1.06 12.86
CA GLY A 75 -18.26 -0.64 12.43
C GLY A 75 -18.50 0.87 12.42
N VAL A 76 -17.70 1.67 13.13
CA VAL A 76 -17.85 3.14 13.20
C VAL A 76 -17.08 3.80 12.07
N GLU A 77 -17.73 4.71 11.35
CA GLU A 77 -17.11 5.51 10.29
C GLU A 77 -16.58 6.84 10.83
N THR A 78 -15.34 7.17 10.49
CA THR A 78 -14.69 8.45 10.80
C THR A 78 -14.10 9.05 9.54
N THR A 79 -14.48 10.28 9.21
CA THR A 79 -13.98 10.99 8.03
C THR A 79 -12.92 12.00 8.43
N PHE A 80 -11.73 11.85 7.85
CA PHE A 80 -10.61 12.78 7.99
C PHE A 80 -10.52 13.63 6.73
N LYS A 81 -10.64 14.95 6.88
CA LYS A 81 -10.61 15.90 5.76
C LYS A 81 -9.49 16.91 5.94
N ARG A 82 -8.79 17.18 4.85
CA ARG A 82 -7.76 18.21 4.74
C ARG A 82 -8.11 19.12 3.57
N THR A 83 -8.09 20.42 3.83
CA THR A 83 -8.26 21.46 2.81
C THR A 83 -7.10 22.42 2.87
N THR A 84 -6.49 22.70 1.73
CA THR A 84 -5.42 23.68 1.57
C THR A 84 -5.96 24.90 0.83
N ARG A 85 -5.78 26.10 1.38
CA ARG A 85 -6.13 27.36 0.69
C ARG A 85 -4.97 28.34 0.86
N ARG A 86 -4.45 28.87 -0.26
CA ARG A 86 -3.31 29.81 -0.27
C ARG A 86 -2.13 29.32 0.61
N GLY A 87 -1.78 28.04 0.49
CA GLY A 87 -0.70 27.41 1.27
C GLY A 87 -1.03 27.02 2.72
N VAL A 88 -2.20 27.41 3.26
CA VAL A 88 -2.60 27.08 4.64
C VAL A 88 -3.46 25.81 4.65
N SER A 89 -3.05 24.80 5.42
CA SER A 89 -3.84 23.58 5.65
C SER A 89 -4.84 23.76 6.80
N ARG A 90 -6.08 23.34 6.58
CA ARG A 90 -7.16 23.21 7.57
C ARG A 90 -7.55 21.75 7.67
N PHE A 91 -7.84 21.30 8.90
CA PHE A 91 -8.12 19.92 9.23
C PHE A 91 -9.49 19.79 9.88
N SER A 92 -10.24 18.76 9.49
CA SER A 92 -11.51 18.41 10.13
C SER A 92 -11.69 16.90 10.29
N ILE A 93 -12.45 16.52 11.31
CA ILE A 93 -12.89 15.15 11.58
C ILE A 93 -14.42 15.18 11.66
N ASN A 94 -15.10 14.38 10.84
CA ASN A 94 -16.57 14.39 10.73
C ASN A 94 -17.13 15.83 10.61
N ASP A 95 -16.53 16.62 9.70
CA ASP A 95 -16.80 18.05 9.47
C ASP A 95 -16.53 19.03 10.62
N GLY A 96 -16.22 18.54 11.82
CA GLY A 96 -15.73 19.35 12.93
C GLY A 96 -14.29 19.79 12.72
N ARG A 97 -14.03 21.11 12.70
CA ARG A 97 -12.67 21.66 12.59
C ARG A 97 -11.85 21.28 13.82
N VAL A 98 -10.64 20.78 13.61
CA VAL A 98 -9.71 20.40 14.68
C VAL A 98 -8.31 20.99 14.47
N GLN A 99 -7.54 21.05 15.54
CA GLN A 99 -6.12 21.35 15.45
C GLN A 99 -5.36 20.20 14.80
N LYS A 100 -4.26 20.52 14.12
CA LYS A 100 -3.40 19.56 13.42
C LYS A 100 -2.90 18.44 14.33
N ARG A 101 -2.49 18.75 15.57
CA ARG A 101 -2.00 17.75 16.53
C ARG A 101 -3.09 16.72 16.84
N THR A 102 -4.30 17.17 17.19
CA THR A 102 -5.47 16.31 17.43
C THR A 102 -5.81 15.47 16.21
N TYR A 103 -5.75 16.06 15.02
CA TYR A 103 -5.98 15.36 13.76
C TYR A 103 -5.01 14.21 13.56
N GLN A 104 -3.71 14.46 13.71
CA GLN A 104 -2.66 13.45 13.53
C GLN A 104 -2.74 12.34 14.58
N THR A 105 -2.97 12.69 15.84
CA THR A 105 -3.14 11.71 16.93
C THR A 105 -4.34 10.81 16.70
N ARG A 106 -5.47 11.35 16.22
CA ARG A 106 -6.64 10.52 15.91
C ARG A 106 -6.45 9.69 14.65
N LEU A 107 -5.76 10.23 13.64
CA LEU A 107 -5.51 9.51 12.38
C LEU A 107 -4.56 8.33 12.57
N SER A 108 -3.58 8.42 13.49
CA SER A 108 -2.64 7.33 13.77
C SER A 108 -3.30 6.06 14.29
N ASP A 109 -4.52 6.16 14.84
CA ASP A 109 -5.33 5.01 15.25
C ASP A 109 -5.92 4.22 14.06
N PHE A 110 -5.83 4.78 12.85
CA PHE A 110 -6.33 4.19 11.62
C PHE A 110 -5.19 3.88 10.64
N ILE A 111 -4.25 4.81 10.49
CA ILE A 111 -3.11 4.67 9.57
C ILE A 111 -1.88 5.37 10.14
N LYS A 112 -0.78 4.62 10.27
CA LYS A 112 0.49 5.16 10.76
C LYS A 112 1.25 5.81 9.61
N ALA A 113 1.55 7.10 9.72
CA ALA A 113 2.24 7.87 8.69
C ALA A 113 3.58 7.23 8.25
N GLN A 114 4.30 6.63 9.20
CA GLN A 114 5.57 5.95 8.96
C GLN A 114 5.44 4.70 8.04
N HIS A 115 4.24 4.10 7.95
CA HIS A 115 4.01 2.91 7.11
C HIS A 115 3.65 3.25 5.67
N LEU A 116 3.32 4.52 5.39
CA LEU A 116 2.79 4.95 4.09
C LEU A 116 3.79 4.73 2.95
N LYS A 117 5.10 4.76 3.21
CA LYS A 117 6.13 4.55 2.19
C LYS A 117 6.04 3.17 1.51
N PHE A 118 5.64 2.14 2.25
CA PHE A 118 5.47 0.78 1.72
C PHE A 118 3.99 0.36 1.58
N CYS A 119 3.07 1.02 2.30
CA CYS A 119 1.64 0.77 2.19
C CYS A 119 0.97 1.53 1.04
N LEU A 120 1.52 2.67 0.59
CA LEU A 120 0.99 3.47 -0.50
C LEU A 120 2.04 3.64 -1.59
N ASP A 121 1.70 3.23 -2.81
CA ASP A 121 2.59 3.39 -3.97
C ASP A 121 2.27 4.67 -4.77
N TYR A 122 2.47 5.86 -4.17
CA TYR A 122 2.02 7.15 -4.73
C TYR A 122 3.11 7.98 -5.45
N SER A 123 4.32 7.44 -5.61
CA SER A 123 5.51 8.15 -6.08
C SER A 123 5.91 7.71 -7.48
N GLN A 124 5.71 8.58 -8.50
CA GLN A 124 6.16 8.29 -9.87
C GLN A 124 7.66 8.56 -10.10
N SER A 125 8.31 9.40 -9.28
CA SER A 125 9.75 9.73 -9.47
C SER A 125 10.69 8.95 -8.56
N LYS A 126 10.17 8.33 -7.48
CA LYS A 126 10.92 7.48 -6.53
C LYS A 126 10.03 6.32 -6.07
N ARG A 127 9.51 5.53 -7.01
CA ARG A 127 8.80 4.29 -6.68
C ARG A 127 9.78 3.38 -5.95
N LEU A 128 9.48 3.04 -4.70
CA LEU A 128 10.31 2.08 -3.98
C LEU A 128 10.03 0.69 -4.55
N ASP A 129 10.99 0.15 -5.28
CA ASP A 129 10.90 -1.20 -5.82
C ASP A 129 11.25 -2.19 -4.71
N MET A 130 10.23 -2.83 -4.13
CA MET A 130 10.44 -3.83 -3.06
C MET A 130 11.04 -5.14 -3.57
N SER A 131 11.21 -5.32 -4.88
CA SER A 131 12.02 -6.39 -5.47
C SER A 131 13.52 -6.01 -5.58
N ASN A 132 13.84 -4.72 -5.40
CA ASN A 132 15.21 -4.23 -5.35
C ASN A 132 15.75 -4.32 -3.90
N PRO A 133 16.86 -5.05 -3.67
CA PRO A 133 17.40 -5.24 -2.33
C PRO A 133 17.80 -3.95 -1.61
N SER A 134 18.31 -2.95 -2.36
CA SER A 134 18.76 -1.67 -1.79
C SER A 134 17.60 -0.81 -1.31
N ASP A 135 16.50 -0.79 -2.05
CA ASP A 135 15.30 -0.04 -1.65
C ASP A 135 14.56 -0.75 -0.51
N LEU A 136 14.51 -2.09 -0.53
CA LEU A 136 13.99 -2.85 0.60
C LEU A 136 14.82 -2.61 1.88
N LEU A 137 16.15 -2.63 1.79
CA LEU A 137 17.01 -2.39 2.94
C LEU A 137 16.78 -1.02 3.57
N LYS A 138 16.56 0.04 2.77
CA LYS A 138 16.20 1.37 3.28
C LYS A 138 14.91 1.32 4.09
N VAL A 139 13.86 0.71 3.55
CA VAL A 139 12.56 0.58 4.23
C VAL A 139 12.67 -0.24 5.51
N VAL A 140 13.39 -1.37 5.48
CA VAL A 140 13.58 -2.21 6.66
C VAL A 140 14.30 -1.44 7.77
N LYS A 141 15.38 -0.71 7.44
CA LYS A 141 16.10 0.13 8.41
C LYS A 141 15.21 1.20 9.03
N GLU A 142 14.36 1.84 8.24
CA GLU A 142 13.40 2.82 8.74
C GLU A 142 12.33 2.19 9.67
N CYS A 143 11.93 0.95 9.39
CA CYS A 143 10.94 0.24 10.21
C CYS A 143 11.47 -0.15 11.59
N ILE A 144 12.73 -0.59 11.66
CA ILE A 144 13.37 -1.01 12.91
C ILE A 144 14.03 0.18 13.65
N GLY A 145 14.34 1.27 12.94
CA GLY A 145 15.11 2.40 13.45
C GLY A 145 16.60 2.30 13.08
N GLU A 146 17.19 3.44 12.68
CA GLU A 146 18.54 3.49 12.09
C GLU A 146 19.68 3.03 13.03
N ASN A 147 19.42 2.93 14.34
CA ASN A 147 20.40 2.60 15.37
C ASN A 147 20.34 1.15 15.87
N GLU A 148 19.53 0.27 15.28
CA GLU A 148 19.44 -1.12 15.73
C GLU A 148 20.62 -2.01 15.25
N ASN A 149 20.96 -3.00 16.08
CA ASN A 149 22.10 -3.90 15.87
C ASN A 149 21.86 -4.83 14.65
N GLN A 150 22.93 -5.25 13.96
CA GLN A 150 22.85 -6.12 12.76
C GLN A 150 22.07 -7.43 13.01
N ARG A 151 22.04 -7.92 14.26
CA ARG A 151 21.28 -9.12 14.65
C ARG A 151 19.78 -8.91 14.56
N ASP A 152 19.27 -7.76 14.96
CA ASP A 152 17.83 -7.47 14.96
C ASP A 152 17.33 -7.25 13.54
N LEU A 153 18.15 -6.58 12.71
CA LEU A 153 17.95 -6.48 11.28
C LEU A 153 17.90 -7.86 10.60
N GLY A 154 18.84 -8.76 10.92
CA GLY A 154 18.84 -10.13 10.40
C GLY A 154 17.59 -10.93 10.78
N ARG A 155 17.13 -10.80 12.04
CA ARG A 155 15.89 -11.44 12.53
C ARG A 155 14.66 -10.89 11.83
N PHE A 156 14.57 -9.56 11.67
CA PHE A 156 13.47 -8.91 10.96
C PHE A 156 13.41 -9.39 9.51
N VAL A 157 14.54 -9.39 8.80
CA VAL A 157 14.62 -9.87 7.40
C VAL A 157 14.24 -11.34 7.29
N SER A 158 14.61 -12.18 8.26
CA SER A 158 14.21 -13.60 8.29
C SER A 158 12.70 -13.79 8.44
N ARG A 159 12.05 -13.03 9.34
CA ARG A 159 10.59 -13.05 9.48
C ARG A 159 9.89 -12.54 8.22
N LEU A 160 10.40 -11.43 7.67
CA LEU A 160 9.92 -10.87 6.41
C LEU A 160 10.01 -11.89 5.26
N SER A 161 11.14 -12.57 5.11
CA SER A 161 11.31 -13.62 4.10
C SER A 161 10.31 -14.76 4.27
N THR A 162 10.06 -15.16 5.51
CA THR A 162 9.12 -16.24 5.84
C THR A 162 7.68 -15.86 5.48
N ALA A 163 7.26 -14.65 5.87
CA ALA A 163 5.94 -14.11 5.57
C ALA A 163 5.73 -13.89 4.06
N ALA A 164 6.70 -13.30 3.36
CA ALA A 164 6.63 -13.10 1.91
C ALA A 164 6.50 -14.45 1.16
N ASN A 165 7.24 -15.48 1.59
CA ASN A 165 7.12 -16.82 1.05
C ASN A 165 5.76 -17.47 1.28
N ARG A 166 5.18 -17.27 2.47
CA ARG A 166 3.82 -17.74 2.76
C ARG A 166 2.83 -17.13 1.77
N HIS A 167 2.91 -15.82 1.51
CA HIS A 167 2.02 -15.18 0.53
C HIS A 167 2.23 -15.71 -0.90
N TYR A 168 3.48 -15.90 -1.32
CA TYR A 168 3.80 -16.48 -2.63
C TYR A 168 3.27 -17.91 -2.80
N ASN A 169 3.48 -18.78 -1.80
CA ASN A 169 2.99 -20.17 -1.84
C ASN A 169 1.45 -20.22 -1.86
N ASN A 170 0.81 -19.35 -1.08
CA ASN A 170 -0.64 -19.20 -1.07
C ASN A 170 -1.19 -18.74 -2.44
N ALA A 171 -0.47 -17.86 -3.14
CA ALA A 171 -0.83 -17.38 -4.47
C ALA A 171 -0.71 -18.48 -5.54
N THR A 172 0.40 -19.21 -5.53
CA THR A 172 0.77 -20.18 -6.57
C THR A 172 0.19 -21.57 -6.34
N GLY A 173 -0.37 -21.85 -5.15
CA GLY A 173 -0.85 -23.18 -4.79
C GLY A 173 0.28 -24.21 -4.67
N ALA A 174 1.54 -23.78 -4.58
CA ALA A 174 2.69 -24.65 -4.43
C ALA A 174 2.66 -25.29 -3.01
N LEU A 175 2.09 -26.48 -2.92
CA LEU A 175 2.20 -27.35 -1.76
C LEU A 175 3.53 -28.11 -1.84
N GLY A 176 4.48 -27.76 -0.97
CA GLY A 176 5.68 -28.56 -0.70
C GLY A 176 6.69 -28.66 -1.85
N ARG A 177 7.65 -27.75 -1.89
CA ARG A 177 9.06 -27.96 -2.32
C ARG A 177 9.86 -26.68 -2.10
N ALA A 178 11.05 -26.79 -1.53
CA ALA A 178 12.00 -25.68 -1.32
C ALA A 178 12.46 -24.98 -2.63
N VAL A 179 12.18 -25.60 -3.78
CA VAL A 179 12.69 -25.20 -5.11
C VAL A 179 12.00 -23.95 -5.67
N ARG A 180 10.79 -23.57 -5.18
CA ARG A 180 10.04 -22.40 -5.68
C ARG A 180 9.88 -21.27 -4.67
N GLN A 181 10.81 -21.13 -3.74
CA GLN A 181 10.71 -20.11 -2.70
C GLN A 181 11.39 -18.81 -3.14
N MET A 182 10.78 -17.68 -2.80
CA MET A 182 11.53 -16.43 -2.73
C MET A 182 12.45 -16.48 -1.50
N ASN A 183 13.53 -15.72 -1.49
CA ASN A 183 14.41 -15.68 -0.32
C ASN A 183 14.92 -14.27 -0.14
N ILE A 184 14.90 -13.78 1.09
CA ILE A 184 15.40 -12.46 1.47
C ILE A 184 16.41 -12.73 2.57
N ARG A 185 17.68 -12.44 2.30
CA ARG A 185 18.78 -12.70 3.22
C ARG A 185 19.49 -11.39 3.54
N TYR A 186 19.94 -11.27 4.78
CA TYR A 186 20.79 -10.17 5.21
C TYR A 186 22.12 -10.73 5.72
N ASN A 187 23.22 -10.28 5.13
CA ASN A 187 24.56 -10.70 5.54
C ASN A 187 25.55 -9.54 5.36
N ARG A 188 26.40 -9.29 6.37
CA ARG A 188 27.48 -8.29 6.34
C ARG A 188 27.06 -6.92 5.81
N GLY A 189 25.91 -6.39 6.23
CA GLY A 189 25.45 -5.08 5.77
C GLY A 189 24.65 -5.08 4.47
N GLN A 190 24.56 -6.21 3.76
CA GLN A 190 23.93 -6.31 2.45
C GLN A 190 22.69 -7.20 2.50
N LEU A 191 21.70 -6.81 1.71
CA LEU A 191 20.48 -7.59 1.49
C LEU A 191 20.59 -8.28 0.13
N ALA A 192 20.29 -9.58 0.08
CA ALA A 192 20.20 -10.36 -1.14
C ALA A 192 18.78 -10.91 -1.28
N MET A 193 18.25 -10.84 -2.50
CA MET A 193 16.91 -11.36 -2.81
C MET A 193 16.98 -12.31 -3.99
N THR A 194 16.29 -13.45 -3.87
CA THR A 194 16.10 -14.40 -4.96
C THR A 194 14.63 -14.70 -5.13
N GLY A 195 14.17 -14.81 -6.38
CA GLY A 195 12.87 -15.37 -6.71
C GLY A 195 12.89 -16.90 -6.70
N PRO A 196 11.83 -17.53 -7.26
CA PRO A 196 11.74 -18.97 -7.42
C PRO A 196 12.97 -19.55 -8.14
N ASN A 197 13.36 -20.77 -7.79
CA ASN A 197 14.55 -21.45 -8.33
C ASN A 197 15.89 -20.72 -8.03
N GLY A 198 15.92 -19.79 -7.08
CA GLY A 198 17.14 -19.08 -6.69
C GLY A 198 17.58 -17.99 -7.67
N VAL A 199 16.74 -17.62 -8.65
CA VAL A 199 17.04 -16.56 -9.61
C VAL A 199 17.21 -15.22 -8.87
N PRO A 200 18.33 -14.50 -9.02
CA PRO A 200 18.52 -13.20 -8.39
C PRO A 200 17.38 -12.22 -8.73
N SER A 201 16.89 -11.45 -7.76
CA SER A 201 15.73 -10.58 -7.96
C SER A 201 15.92 -9.57 -9.10
N ILE A 202 17.16 -9.12 -9.31
CA ILE A 202 17.54 -8.22 -10.41
C ILE A 202 17.29 -8.82 -11.80
N SER A 203 17.37 -10.15 -11.91
CA SER A 203 17.24 -10.92 -13.15
C SER A 203 15.83 -11.43 -13.41
N LEU A 204 14.90 -11.19 -12.46
CA LEU A 204 13.50 -11.55 -12.63
C LEU A 204 12.84 -10.74 -13.75
N SER A 205 11.88 -11.38 -14.41
CA SER A 205 10.99 -10.68 -15.35
C SER A 205 10.22 -9.56 -14.65
N ARG A 206 9.69 -8.61 -15.43
CA ARG A 206 8.87 -7.51 -14.90
C ARG A 206 7.71 -8.02 -14.03
N THR A 207 7.04 -9.07 -14.47
CA THR A 207 5.90 -9.67 -13.78
C THR A 207 6.31 -10.32 -12.46
N GLU A 208 7.42 -11.06 -12.44
CA GLU A 208 7.95 -11.66 -11.21
C GLU A 208 8.41 -10.61 -10.19
N LYS A 209 8.98 -9.49 -10.65
CA LYS A 209 9.37 -8.37 -9.77
C LYS A 209 8.15 -7.74 -9.09
N GLU A 210 7.07 -7.54 -9.83
CA GLU A 210 5.85 -6.94 -9.29
C GLU A 210 5.14 -7.90 -8.32
N LEU A 211 5.11 -9.21 -8.61
CA LEU A 211 4.67 -10.24 -7.66
C LEU A 211 5.50 -10.22 -6.37
N MET A 212 6.83 -10.24 -6.51
CA MET A 212 7.74 -10.18 -5.36
C MET A 212 7.49 -8.90 -4.56
N SER A 213 7.35 -7.75 -5.22
CA SER A 213 7.05 -6.47 -4.59
C SER A 213 5.73 -6.52 -3.80
N LEU A 214 4.66 -7.08 -4.36
CA LEU A 214 3.37 -7.27 -3.68
C LEU A 214 3.53 -8.12 -2.41
N PHE A 215 4.16 -9.29 -2.51
CA PHE A 215 4.27 -10.22 -1.39
C PHE A 215 5.19 -9.68 -0.28
N VAL A 216 6.27 -8.97 -0.65
CA VAL A 216 7.13 -8.27 0.31
C VAL A 216 6.36 -7.16 1.01
N ARG A 217 5.54 -6.38 0.30
CA ARG A 217 4.71 -5.33 0.92
C ARG A 217 3.64 -5.89 1.84
N MET A 218 2.98 -6.98 1.47
CA MET A 218 2.04 -7.68 2.35
C MET A 218 2.73 -8.15 3.64
N ALA A 219 3.93 -8.73 3.52
CA ALA A 219 4.73 -9.19 4.66
C ALA A 219 5.23 -8.03 5.53
N LEU A 220 5.68 -6.92 4.94
CA LEU A 220 6.04 -5.70 5.69
C LEU A 220 4.84 -5.16 6.46
N SER A 221 3.67 -5.11 5.82
CA SER A 221 2.46 -4.66 6.50
C SER A 221 2.03 -5.58 7.63
N GLU A 222 2.31 -6.88 7.56
CA GLU A 222 2.11 -7.82 8.67
C GLU A 222 3.07 -7.55 9.83
N GLU A 223 4.37 -7.49 9.57
CA GLU A 223 5.40 -7.26 10.60
C GLU A 223 5.23 -5.89 11.29
N MET A 224 4.71 -4.90 10.57
CA MET A 224 4.48 -3.55 11.08
C MET A 224 3.06 -3.31 11.59
N GLU A 225 2.20 -4.34 11.60
CA GLU A 225 0.79 -4.25 12.02
C GLU A 225 0.02 -3.12 11.29
N SER A 226 0.32 -2.94 10.00
CA SER A 226 -0.49 -2.08 9.13
C SER A 226 -1.74 -2.84 8.69
N SER A 227 -2.86 -2.13 8.57
CA SER A 227 -4.15 -2.69 8.14
C SER A 227 -4.48 -2.44 6.66
N LEU A 228 -3.59 -1.74 5.93
CA LEU A 228 -3.87 -1.27 4.57
C LEU A 228 -2.67 -1.49 3.64
N LEU A 229 -2.98 -1.82 2.39
CA LEU A 229 -2.07 -1.77 1.25
C LEU A 229 -2.82 -1.19 0.03
N MET A 230 -2.26 -0.15 -0.59
CA MET A 230 -2.80 0.49 -1.79
C MET A 230 -1.70 0.68 -2.82
N LEU A 231 -1.81 0.00 -3.96
CA LEU A 231 -0.75 -0.07 -4.97
C LEU A 231 -1.21 0.55 -6.29
N ASP A 232 -0.43 1.48 -6.83
CA ASP A 232 -0.66 2.06 -8.16
C ASP A 232 -0.04 1.21 -9.26
N ASN A 233 -0.59 1.36 -10.47
CA ASN A 233 -0.07 0.78 -11.71
C ASN A 233 0.12 -0.76 -11.68
N PHE A 234 -0.58 -1.46 -10.79
CA PHE A 234 -0.51 -2.92 -10.69
C PHE A 234 -1.30 -3.60 -11.81
N GLY A 235 -2.25 -2.89 -12.44
CA GLY A 235 -3.06 -3.42 -13.53
C GLY A 235 -2.29 -3.78 -14.80
N ALA A 236 -1.16 -3.12 -15.09
CA ALA A 236 -0.34 -3.47 -16.26
C ALA A 236 0.34 -4.85 -16.12
N VAL A 237 0.30 -5.44 -14.93
CA VAL A 237 0.91 -6.74 -14.56
C VAL A 237 -0.16 -7.84 -14.44
N LEU A 238 -1.43 -7.46 -14.30
CA LEU A 238 -2.56 -8.38 -14.25
C LEU A 238 -2.95 -8.79 -15.67
N ASP A 239 -2.03 -9.42 -16.41
CA ASP A 239 -2.44 -10.24 -17.53
C ASP A 239 -3.16 -11.51 -17.01
N ASP A 240 -3.89 -12.19 -17.90
CA ASP A 240 -4.70 -13.36 -17.54
C ASP A 240 -3.89 -14.50 -16.89
N THR A 241 -2.57 -14.52 -17.08
CA THR A 241 -1.70 -15.59 -16.57
C THR A 241 -1.43 -15.44 -15.08
N VAL A 242 -1.38 -14.21 -14.57
CA VAL A 242 -0.97 -13.92 -13.19
C VAL A 242 -2.10 -13.33 -12.35
N GLU A 243 -3.12 -12.76 -12.98
CA GLU A 243 -4.26 -12.14 -12.29
C GLU A 243 -4.91 -13.09 -11.27
N LYS A 244 -5.10 -14.37 -11.63
CA LYS A 244 -5.68 -15.37 -10.72
C LYS A 244 -4.84 -15.58 -9.45
N GLN A 245 -3.51 -15.60 -9.59
CA GLN A 245 -2.60 -15.78 -8.46
C GLN A 245 -2.61 -14.56 -7.54
N VAL A 246 -2.57 -13.36 -8.11
CA VAL A 246 -2.65 -12.09 -7.36
C VAL A 246 -3.98 -12.01 -6.62
N ARG A 247 -5.10 -12.24 -7.31
CA ARG A 247 -6.44 -12.23 -6.69
C ARG A 247 -6.52 -13.23 -5.55
N ARG A 248 -6.06 -14.46 -5.75
CA ARG A 248 -6.05 -15.50 -4.70
C ARG A 248 -5.27 -15.03 -3.47
N ALA A 249 -4.06 -14.49 -3.65
CA ALA A 249 -3.25 -13.99 -2.55
C ALA A 249 -3.94 -12.84 -1.78
N CYS A 250 -4.49 -11.88 -2.52
CA CYS A 250 -5.19 -10.74 -1.94
C CYS A 250 -6.46 -11.17 -1.20
N HIS A 251 -7.27 -12.07 -1.77
CA HIS A 251 -8.45 -12.63 -1.11
C HIS A 251 -8.09 -13.37 0.18
N LEU A 252 -7.07 -14.24 0.14
CA LEU A 252 -6.64 -14.96 1.35
C LEU A 252 -6.21 -14.00 2.45
N LYS A 253 -5.42 -12.96 2.12
CA LYS A 253 -4.97 -11.98 3.10
C LYS A 253 -6.10 -11.11 3.68
N THR A 254 -7.12 -10.81 2.88
CA THR A 254 -8.22 -9.90 3.25
C THR A 254 -9.43 -10.61 3.85
N SER A 255 -9.52 -11.94 3.71
CA SER A 255 -10.64 -12.79 4.17
C SER A 255 -10.95 -12.65 5.66
N GLY A 256 -9.92 -12.44 6.50
CA GLY A 256 -10.07 -12.29 7.94
C GLY A 256 -10.63 -10.94 8.40
N GLY A 257 -10.98 -10.02 7.50
CA GLY A 257 -11.60 -8.74 7.87
C GLY A 257 -10.62 -7.64 8.32
N GLN A 258 -9.42 -8.03 8.74
CA GLN A 258 -8.44 -7.17 9.44
C GLN A 258 -7.54 -6.34 8.53
N PHE A 259 -7.43 -6.72 7.26
CA PHE A 259 -6.51 -6.11 6.30
C PHE A 259 -7.24 -5.74 5.02
N GLN A 260 -6.96 -4.57 4.47
CA GLN A 260 -7.50 -4.09 3.22
C GLN A 260 -6.41 -3.96 2.15
N ILE A 261 -6.70 -4.43 0.93
CA ILE A 261 -5.87 -4.28 -0.25
C ILE A 261 -6.68 -3.56 -1.34
N ILE A 262 -6.14 -2.46 -1.86
CA ILE A 262 -6.70 -1.72 -2.99
C ILE A 262 -5.65 -1.70 -4.10
N LEU A 263 -5.88 -2.45 -5.18
CA LEU A 263 -5.01 -2.45 -6.35
C LEU A 263 -5.55 -1.44 -7.38
N ILE A 264 -4.70 -0.60 -7.93
CA ILE A 264 -5.06 0.38 -8.94
C ILE A 264 -4.35 0.04 -10.25
N GLY A 265 -5.08 0.03 -11.36
CA GLY A 265 -4.58 -0.48 -12.62
C GLY A 265 -5.27 0.07 -13.87
N SER A 266 -4.60 -0.06 -15.02
CA SER A 266 -5.22 0.11 -16.34
C SER A 266 -6.19 -1.05 -16.63
N MET A 267 -7.10 -0.86 -17.60
CA MET A 267 -7.92 -1.97 -18.10
C MET A 267 -7.01 -3.02 -18.74
N VAL A 268 -6.93 -4.20 -18.13
CA VAL A 268 -6.68 -5.45 -18.85
C VAL A 268 -8.05 -6.11 -18.96
N THR A 269 -8.41 -6.51 -20.18
CA THR A 269 -9.71 -7.08 -20.55
C THR A 269 -10.00 -8.37 -19.78
N ALA A 270 -10.67 -8.26 -18.63
CA ALA A 270 -11.46 -9.32 -18.00
C ALA A 270 -12.54 -8.66 -17.13
N PRO A 271 -13.81 -9.08 -17.21
CA PRO A 271 -14.92 -8.33 -16.62
C PRO A 271 -14.98 -8.55 -15.11
N GLU A 272 -15.25 -7.47 -14.36
CA GLU A 272 -16.29 -7.38 -13.31
C GLU A 272 -16.05 -6.15 -12.44
N ILE A 273 -16.95 -5.18 -12.57
CA ILE A 273 -17.23 -4.19 -11.53
C ILE A 273 -18.42 -4.76 -10.75
N VAL A 274 -18.20 -5.18 -9.51
CA VAL A 274 -19.34 -5.39 -8.60
C VAL A 274 -19.73 -4.01 -8.06
N ASN A 275 -20.66 -3.37 -8.76
CA ASN A 275 -21.50 -2.35 -8.15
C ASN A 275 -22.50 -3.07 -7.24
N LEU A 276 -22.47 -2.77 -5.94
CA LEU A 276 -23.64 -2.85 -5.07
C LEU A 276 -23.81 -1.48 -4.41
#